data_AF-A0A660A8N5-F1
#
_entry.id   AF-A0A660A8N5-F1
#
_cell.length_a   1.000
_cell.length_b   1.000
_cell.length_c   1.000
_cell.angle_alpha   90.00
_cell.angle_beta   90.00
_cell.angle_gamma   90.00
#
_symmetry.space_group_name_H-M   'P 1'
#
loop_
_entity.id
_entity.type
_entity.pdbx_description
1 polymer ?
#
loop_
_entity_poly.entity_id
_entity_poly.type
_entity_poly.pdbx_seq_one_letter_code
_entity_poly.pdbx_strand_id
1 'polypeptide(L)'
;FLLYPLVFMIHCLWKNWHSPSKSLWLGFRISLIIELTQLLLDVLIDANRVFELDDLWTNSLGALLAFYSYRWLHHRLSRSL
;
A
#
# COMPACT_ATOMS: atom_id res chain seq x y z
N PHE A 1 -0.39 4.84 -6.33
CA PHE A 1 0.85 4.04 -6.57
C PHE A 1 1.94 4.31 -5.52
N LEU A 2 1.89 5.46 -4.82
CA LEU A 2 2.88 5.90 -3.83
C LEU A 2 3.22 4.85 -2.77
N LEU A 3 2.24 4.03 -2.35
CA LEU A 3 2.45 3.01 -1.31
C LEU A 3 3.24 1.78 -1.77
N TYR A 4 3.53 1.63 -3.06
CA TYR A 4 4.21 0.44 -3.59
C TYR A 4 5.54 0.13 -2.86
N PRO A 5 6.49 1.08 -2.69
CA PRO A 5 7.78 0.79 -2.06
C PRO A 5 7.62 0.37 -0.59
N LEU A 6 6.71 1.03 0.14
CA LEU A 6 6.40 0.72 1.53
C LEU A 6 5.84 -0.69 1.67
N VAL A 7 4.82 -1.04 0.87
CA VAL A 7 4.18 -2.35 0.92
C VAL A 7 5.15 -3.46 0.49
N PHE A 8 6.01 -3.18 -0.50
CA PHE A 8 7.06 -4.13 -0.90
C PHE A 8 8.00 -4.42 0.27
N MET A 9 8.47 -3.38 0.97
CA MET A 9 9.32 -3.55 2.15
C MET A 9 8.61 -4.29 3.28
N ILE A 10 7.31 -4.05 3.50
CA ILE A 10 6.49 -4.80 4.45
C ILE A 10 6.50 -6.30 4.14
N HIS A 11 6.37 -6.70 2.86
CA HIS A 11 6.46 -8.11 2.48
C HIS A 11 7.86 -8.70 2.72
N CYS A 12 8.92 -7.92 2.51
CA CYS A 12 10.28 -8.37 2.82
C CYS A 12 10.50 -8.62 4.33
N LEU A 13 9.88 -7.81 5.19
CA LEU A 13 10.09 -7.86 6.64
C LEU A 13 9.13 -8.81 7.36
N TRP A 14 7.87 -8.89 6.93
CA TRP A 14 6.82 -9.60 7.66
C TRP A 14 6.02 -10.56 6.79
N LYS A 15 5.98 -11.82 7.22
CA LYS A 15 5.25 -12.91 6.54
C LYS A 15 3.72 -12.81 6.67
N ASN A 16 3.22 -12.04 7.63
CA ASN A 16 1.79 -11.96 7.94
C ASN A 16 0.93 -11.42 6.78
N TRP A 17 1.56 -10.70 5.85
CA TRP A 17 0.92 -10.01 4.72
C TRP A 17 1.03 -10.77 3.39
N HIS A 18 1.65 -11.96 3.36
CA HIS A 18 1.90 -12.75 2.13
C HIS A 18 0.64 -13.41 1.54
N SER A 19 -0.38 -12.62 1.26
CA SER A 19 -1.58 -13.00 0.54
C SER A 19 -2.04 -11.82 -0.33
N PRO A 20 -2.50 -12.04 -1.58
CA PRO A 20 -2.99 -10.98 -2.44
C PRO A 20 -4.07 -10.13 -1.76
N SER A 21 -5.05 -10.78 -1.12
CA SER A 21 -6.16 -10.11 -0.42
C SER A 21 -5.66 -9.30 0.77
N LYS A 22 -4.72 -9.84 1.56
CA LYS A 22 -4.13 -9.11 2.69
C LYS A 22 -3.33 -7.89 2.22
N SER A 23 -2.58 -8.03 1.13
CA SER A 23 -1.83 -6.91 0.55
C SER A 23 -2.74 -5.80 0.03
N LEU A 24 -3.82 -6.18 -0.66
CA LEU A 24 -4.81 -5.23 -1.15
C LEU A 24 -5.48 -4.48 0.02
N TRP A 25 -5.90 -5.21 1.06
CA TRP A 25 -6.45 -4.60 2.29
C TRP A 25 -5.46 -3.71 3.02
N LEU A 26 -4.18 -4.08 3.04
CA LEU A 26 -3.11 -3.26 3.62
C LEU A 26 -2.99 -1.94 2.88
N GLY A 27 -2.91 -1.97 1.54
CA GLY A 27 -2.86 -0.78 0.70
C GLY A 27 -4.09 0.11 0.88
N PHE A 28 -5.28 -0.49 0.86
CA PHE A 28 -6.55 0.23 1.06
C PHE A 28 -6.58 0.92 2.43
N ARG A 29 -6.24 0.20 3.52
CA ARG A 29 -6.27 0.76 4.87
C ARG A 29 -5.26 1.89 5.06
N ILE A 30 -4.03 1.71 4.58
CA ILE A 30 -3.02 2.78 4.67
C ILE A 30 -3.49 4.00 3.88
N SER A 31 -3.98 3.82 2.65
CA SER A 31 -4.48 4.92 1.83
C SER A 31 -5.67 5.62 2.48
N LEU A 32 -6.61 4.87 3.06
CA LEU A 32 -7.76 5.43 3.77
C LEU A 32 -7.34 6.20 5.02
N ILE A 33 -6.38 5.69 5.78
CA ILE A 33 -5.83 6.41 6.95
C ILE A 33 -5.21 7.74 6.51
N ILE A 34 -4.46 7.76 5.42
CA ILE A 34 -3.82 8.97 4.90
C ILE A 34 -4.88 10.00 4.48
N GLU A 35 -5.85 9.60 3.64
CA GLU A 35 -6.95 10.46 3.19
C GLU A 35 -7.78 11.02 4.36
N LEU A 36 -8.13 10.17 5.33
CA LEU A 36 -8.88 10.60 6.51
C LEU A 36 -8.07 11.55 7.39
N THR A 37 -6.75 11.35 7.49
CA THR A 37 -5.86 12.27 8.22
C THR A 37 -5.76 13.61 7.51
N GLN A 38 -5.65 13.61 6.18
CA GLN A 38 -5.64 14.84 5.38
C GLN A 38 -6.97 15.59 5.50
N LEU A 39 -8.10 14.89 5.46
CA LEU A 39 -9.43 15.49 5.66
C LEU A 39 -9.60 16.04 7.08
N LEU A 40 -9.11 15.32 8.10
CA LEU A 40 -9.12 15.82 9.47
C LEU A 40 -8.26 17.08 9.60
N LEU A 41 -7.06 17.09 9.03
CA LEU A 41 -6.18 18.26 9.04
C LEU A 41 -6.84 19.42 8.29
N ASP A 42 -7.49 19.16 7.16
CA ASP A 42 -8.21 20.18 6.41
C ASP A 42 -9.25 20.90 7.26
N VAL A 43 -10.04 20.14 8.02
CA VAL A 43 -11.03 20.69 8.97
C VAL A 43 -10.36 21.50 10.10
N LEU A 44 -9.14 21.15 10.51
CA LEU A 44 -8.45 21.81 11.62
C LEU A 44 -7.69 23.08 11.22
N ILE A 45 -7.14 23.15 10.00
CA ILE A 45 -6.24 24.24 9.57
C ILE A 45 -6.62 24.89 8.24
N ASP A 46 -7.79 24.58 7.68
CA ASP A 46 -8.32 25.14 6.42
C ASP A 46 -7.33 25.00 5.25
N ALA A 47 -6.86 23.77 5.03
CA ALA A 47 -5.85 23.46 4.01
C ALA A 47 -6.41 23.43 2.56
N ASN A 48 -7.72 23.61 2.40
CA ASN A 48 -8.46 23.51 1.13
C ASN A 48 -8.18 22.21 0.37
N ARG A 49 -8.15 21.08 1.09
CA ARG A 49 -7.92 19.74 0.54
C ARG A 49 -9.23 19.09 0.09
N VAL A 50 -9.14 18.30 -0.97
CA VAL A 50 -10.24 17.47 -1.50
C VAL A 50 -9.91 16.02 -1.21
N PHE A 51 -10.94 15.22 -0.95
CA PHE A 51 -10.82 13.78 -0.79
C PHE A 51 -10.55 13.11 -2.14
N GLU A 52 -9.45 12.38 -2.26
CA GLU A 52 -9.01 11.75 -3.53
C GLU A 52 -9.36 10.26 -3.52
N LEU A 53 -10.55 9.92 -4.05
CA LEU A 53 -10.99 8.52 -4.17
C LEU A 53 -10.06 7.69 -5.06
N ASP A 54 -9.38 8.33 -6.01
CA ASP A 54 -8.44 7.67 -6.91
C ASP A 54 -7.16 7.22 -6.22
N ASP A 55 -6.73 7.93 -5.18
CA ASP A 55 -5.62 7.49 -4.35
C ASP A 55 -5.93 6.16 -3.64
N LEU A 56 -7.17 5.96 -3.18
CA LEU A 56 -7.59 4.70 -2.55
C LEU A 56 -7.38 3.49 -3.47
N TRP A 57 -7.92 3.52 -4.68
CA TRP A 57 -7.84 2.36 -5.57
C TRP A 57 -6.45 2.22 -6.21
N THR A 58 -5.76 3.31 -6.55
CA THR A 58 -4.40 3.22 -7.12
C THR A 58 -3.36 2.77 -6.10
N ASN A 59 -3.50 3.11 -4.82
CA ASN A 59 -2.63 2.61 -3.76
C ASN A 59 -2.95 1.17 -3.37
N SER A 60 -4.23 0.78 -3.39
CA SER A 60 -4.64 -0.63 -3.23
C SER A 60 -4.07 -1.51 -4.35
N LEU A 61 -4.13 -1.04 -5.59
CA LEU A 61 -3.51 -1.70 -6.74
C LEU A 61 -1.98 -1.75 -6.61
N GLY A 62 -1.35 -0.64 -6.20
CA GLY A 62 0.09 -0.60 -5.94
C GLY A 62 0.53 -1.62 -4.90
N ALA A 63 -0.25 -1.80 -3.83
CA ALA A 63 0.01 -2.82 -2.81
C ALA A 63 -0.09 -4.25 -3.36
N LEU A 64 -1.05 -4.50 -4.26
CA LEU A 64 -1.17 -5.80 -4.94
C LEU A 64 0.04 -6.06 -5.85
N LEU A 65 0.47 -5.06 -6.62
CA LEU A 65 1.68 -5.15 -7.46
C LEU A 65 2.93 -5.42 -6.62
N ALA A 66 3.08 -4.74 -5.48
CA ALA A 66 4.20 -4.96 -4.56
C ALA A 66 4.27 -6.41 -4.04
N PHE A 67 3.12 -7.03 -3.74
CA PHE A 67 3.07 -8.45 -3.38
C PHE A 67 3.58 -9.36 -4.50
N TYR A 68 3.14 -9.14 -5.74
CA TYR A 68 3.58 -9.95 -6.86
C TYR A 68 5.07 -9.76 -7.17
N SER A 69 5.59 -8.52 -7.07
CA SER A 69 7.02 -8.24 -7.18
C SER A 69 7.83 -8.97 -6.12
N TYR A 70 7.39 -8.93 -4.86
CA TYR A 70 8.03 -9.67 -3.76
C TYR A 70 8.04 -11.17 -4.04
N ARG A 71 6.89 -11.75 -4.39
CA ARG A 71 6.77 -13.19 -4.69
C ARG A 71 7.66 -13.60 -5.86
N TRP A 72 7.72 -12.80 -6.92
CA TRP A 72 8.58 -13.06 -8.06
C TRP A 72 10.07 -13.04 -7.66
N LEU A 73 10.50 -12.01 -6.92
CA LEU A 73 11.88 -11.88 -6.46
C LEU A 73 12.27 -13.02 -5.53
N HIS A 74 11.40 -13.35 -4.56
CA HIS A 74 11.61 -14.46 -3.63
C HIS A 74 11.78 -15.78 -4.38
N HIS A 75 10.91 -16.09 -5.35
CA HIS A 75 11.04 -17.29 -6.17
C HIS A 75 12.32 -17.32 -7.01
N ARG A 76 12.80 -16.16 -7.50
CA ARG A 76 14.06 -16.09 -8.26
C ARG A 76 15.26 -16.37 -7.35
N LEU A 77 15.32 -15.71 -6.20
CA LEU A 77 16.42 -15.88 -5.24
C LEU A 77 16.48 -17.29 -4.68
N SER A 78 15.34 -17.91 -4.35
CA SER A 78 15.29 -19.30 -3.88
C SER A 78 15.64 -20.35 -4.94
N ARG A 79 15.72 -19.99 -6.23
CA ARG A 79 16.15 -20.91 -7.32
C ARG A 79 17.63 -20.75 -7.68
N SER A 80 18.28 -19.70 -7.19
CA SER A 80 19.68 -19.38 -7.49
C SER A 80 20.64 -19.74 -6.36
N LEU A 81 20.10 -20.15 -5.20
CA LEU A 81 20.81 -20.69 -4.03
C LEU A 81 20.58 -22.20 -3.96
#